data_AF-A0A0P9NFG8-F1
#
_entry.id   AF-A0A0P9NFG8-F1
#
_cell.length_a   1.000
_cell.length_b   1.000
_cell.length_c   1.000
_cell.angle_alpha   90.00
_cell.angle_beta   90.00
_cell.angle_gamma   90.00
#
_symmetry.space_group_name_H-M   'P 1'
#
loop_
_entity.id
_entity.type
_entity.pdbx_description
1 polymer ?
#
loop_
_entity_poly.entity_id
_entity_poly.type
_entity_poly.pdbx_seq_one_letter_code
_entity_poly.pdbx_strand_id
1 'polypeptide(L)'
;SVYLSAAQVAQQGPANVLLGRYGSAKSSLPAPEGMNYLAVQLKDGEHWRYTPPAGHSVGWLAVNTGQLDAGSPVGAGELVIFEESDRPIDIVAKGDTHFVLGSAVEHPHDLVTGYYSVHTSKAALIQGELEIDRIGALLREEGRL
;
A
#
# COMPACT_ATOMS: atom_id res chain seq x y z
N SER A 1 -11.00 8.87 -12.68
CA SER A 1 -10.03 7.79 -12.37
C SER A 1 -8.77 8.02 -13.19
N VAL A 2 -7.61 7.62 -12.68
CA VAL A 2 -6.33 7.68 -13.40
C VAL A 2 -5.89 6.24 -13.67
N TYR A 3 -5.52 5.95 -14.91
CA TYR A 3 -5.01 4.65 -15.32
C TYR A 3 -3.54 4.80 -15.74
N LEU A 4 -2.71 3.84 -15.32
CA LEU A 4 -1.35 3.68 -15.80
C LEU A 4 -1.20 2.31 -16.43
N SER A 5 -0.68 2.28 -17.65
CA SER A 5 -0.24 1.04 -18.28
C SER A 5 1.10 0.58 -17.69
N ALA A 6 1.43 -0.69 -17.84
CA ALA A 6 2.68 -1.27 -17.32
C ALA A 6 3.94 -0.52 -17.81
N ALA A 7 3.94 -0.06 -19.07
CA ALA A 7 5.07 0.70 -19.64
C ALA A 7 5.27 2.08 -19.01
N GLN A 8 4.29 2.60 -18.27
CA GLN A 8 4.35 3.91 -17.61
C GLN A 8 4.70 3.80 -16.13
N VAL A 9 4.83 2.57 -15.60
CA VAL A 9 5.24 2.35 -14.22
C VAL A 9 6.75 2.55 -14.12
N ALA A 10 7.17 3.53 -13.33
CA ALA A 10 8.58 3.79 -13.11
C ALA A 10 9.23 2.62 -12.36
N GLN A 11 10.46 2.28 -12.72
CA GLN A 11 11.19 1.16 -12.12
C GLN A 11 12.58 1.58 -11.69
N GLN A 12 13.06 1.02 -10.57
CA GLN A 12 14.46 1.06 -10.20
C GLN A 12 14.89 -0.27 -9.57
N GLY A 13 15.87 -0.93 -10.19
CA GLY A 13 16.30 -2.26 -9.79
C GLY A 13 15.13 -3.26 -9.83
N PRO A 14 14.93 -4.08 -8.78
CA PRO A 14 13.84 -5.06 -8.74
C PRO A 14 12.46 -4.44 -8.48
N ALA A 15 12.38 -3.14 -8.17
CA ALA A 15 11.16 -2.48 -7.70
C ALA A 15 10.49 -1.62 -8.77
N ASN A 16 9.23 -1.95 -9.06
CA ASN A 16 8.28 -1.10 -9.79
C ASN A 16 7.55 -0.18 -8.81
N VAL A 17 7.59 1.13 -9.05
CA VAL A 17 7.06 2.16 -8.15
C VAL A 17 5.61 2.46 -8.51
N LEU A 18 4.68 1.82 -7.80
CA LEU A 18 3.24 2.00 -8.00
C LEU A 18 2.77 3.33 -7.38
N LEU A 19 3.20 3.62 -6.15
CA LEU A 19 2.96 4.89 -5.45
C LEU A 19 4.26 5.41 -4.82
N GLY A 20 4.39 6.73 -4.75
CA GLY A 20 5.53 7.39 -4.12
C GLY A 20 6.79 7.43 -4.97
N ARG A 21 7.95 7.21 -4.34
CA ARG A 21 9.28 7.29 -4.97
C ARG A 21 10.25 6.30 -4.34
N TYR A 22 11.06 5.65 -5.18
CA TYR A 22 12.19 4.83 -4.76
C TYR A 22 13.44 5.22 -5.56
N GLY A 23 14.47 5.68 -4.86
CA GLY A 23 15.66 6.27 -5.48
C GLY A 23 15.31 7.44 -6.41
N SER A 24 15.64 7.30 -7.68
CA SER A 24 15.33 8.25 -8.76
C SER A 24 13.97 7.99 -9.44
N ALA A 25 13.40 6.79 -9.28
CA ALA A 25 12.12 6.42 -9.88
C ALA A 25 10.95 6.96 -9.05
N LYS A 26 10.02 7.67 -9.70
CA LYS A 26 8.83 8.27 -9.07
C LYS A 26 7.57 7.86 -9.83
N SER A 27 6.53 7.47 -9.10
CA SER A 27 5.21 7.21 -9.70
C SER A 27 4.61 8.49 -10.27
N SER A 28 3.92 8.37 -11.41
CA SER A 28 3.17 9.44 -12.05
C SER A 28 1.74 9.57 -11.53
N LEU A 29 1.28 8.65 -10.65
CA LEU A 29 -0.03 8.77 -10.04
C LEU A 29 -0.07 9.97 -9.07
N PRO A 30 -1.15 10.79 -9.13
CA PRO A 30 -1.39 11.77 -8.08
C PRO A 30 -1.81 11.02 -6.82
N ALA A 31 -0.96 11.04 -5.80
CA ALA A 31 -1.22 10.45 -4.49
C ALA A 31 -0.79 11.42 -3.39
N PRO A 32 -1.44 11.38 -2.21
CA PRO A 32 -0.96 12.08 -1.03
C PRO A 32 0.51 11.71 -0.74
N GLU A 33 1.27 12.67 -0.24
CA GLU A 33 2.66 12.43 0.16
C GLU A 33 2.74 11.49 1.37
N GLY A 34 3.93 10.91 1.60
CA GLY A 34 4.17 10.09 2.77
C GLY A 34 3.82 8.60 2.62
N MET A 35 3.77 8.07 1.40
CA MET A 35 3.60 6.64 1.16
C MET A 35 4.41 6.17 -0.06
N ASN A 36 5.05 5.02 0.08
CA ASN A 36 5.60 4.23 -1.01
C ASN A 36 4.84 2.91 -1.11
N TYR A 37 4.55 2.47 -2.34
CA TYR A 37 4.02 1.15 -2.61
C TYR A 37 4.71 0.57 -3.85
N LEU A 38 5.44 -0.52 -3.65
CA LEU A 38 6.36 -1.08 -4.62
C LEU A 38 5.94 -2.51 -4.96
N ALA A 39 5.90 -2.86 -6.24
CA ALA A 39 5.87 -4.26 -6.67
C ALA A 39 7.30 -4.71 -6.96
N VAL A 40 7.75 -5.76 -6.29
CA VAL A 40 9.16 -6.20 -6.30
C VAL A 40 9.25 -7.63 -6.82
N GLN A 41 10.26 -7.87 -7.66
CA GLN A 41 10.57 -9.19 -8.19
C GLN A 41 12.02 -9.52 -7.89
N LEU A 42 12.24 -10.64 -7.21
CA LEU A 42 13.58 -11.13 -6.88
C LEU A 42 13.77 -12.54 -7.44
N LYS A 43 14.99 -12.81 -7.90
CA LYS A 43 15.44 -14.15 -8.30
C LYS A 43 15.85 -14.98 -7.09
N ASP A 44 15.90 -16.30 -7.25
CA ASP A 44 16.34 -17.19 -6.18
C ASP A 44 17.68 -16.74 -5.55
N GLY A 45 17.68 -16.61 -4.22
CA GLY A 45 18.83 -16.18 -3.44
C GLY A 45 19.18 -14.68 -3.55
N GLU A 46 18.45 -13.89 -4.34
CA GLU A 46 18.71 -12.46 -4.47
C GLU A 46 18.40 -11.74 -3.16
N HIS A 47 19.35 -10.89 -2.73
CA HIS A 47 19.20 -10.02 -1.57
C HIS A 47 18.88 -8.61 -2.04
N TRP A 48 17.84 -8.03 -1.45
CA TRP A 48 17.46 -6.65 -1.69
C TRP A 48 17.24 -5.94 -0.35
N ARG A 49 17.81 -4.74 -0.24
CA ARG A 49 17.67 -3.88 0.93
C ARG A 49 16.81 -2.68 0.58
N TYR A 50 15.67 -2.56 1.24
CA TYR A 50 14.82 -1.39 1.18
C TYR A 50 15.12 -0.48 2.37
N THR A 51 15.36 0.81 2.13
CA THR A 51 15.45 1.82 3.20
C THR A 51 14.26 2.76 3.06
N PRO A 52 13.31 2.74 4.01
CA PRO A 52 12.21 3.69 4.02
C PRO A 52 12.71 5.13 4.01
N PRO A 53 12.03 6.07 3.33
CA PRO A 53 12.26 7.49 3.54
C PRO A 53 12.07 7.88 5.00
N ALA A 54 12.79 8.91 5.47
CA ALA A 54 12.65 9.40 6.84
C ALA A 54 11.19 9.71 7.17
N GLY A 55 10.75 9.28 8.36
CA GLY A 55 9.37 9.44 8.84
C GLY A 55 8.39 8.38 8.33
N HIS A 56 8.76 7.53 7.37
CA HIS A 56 7.96 6.35 7.04
C HIS A 56 8.18 5.28 8.11
N SER A 57 7.48 5.41 9.25
CA SER A 57 7.56 4.48 10.38
C SER A 57 6.75 3.20 10.17
N VAL A 58 5.70 3.23 9.36
CA VAL A 58 4.86 2.06 9.08
C VAL A 58 5.45 1.30 7.90
N GLY A 59 5.71 0.00 8.05
CA GLY A 59 6.22 -0.86 6.99
C GLY A 59 5.50 -2.20 6.93
N TRP A 60 5.26 -2.72 5.71
CA TRP A 60 4.66 -4.04 5.50
C TRP A 60 5.10 -4.63 4.17
N LEU A 61 4.98 -5.95 4.05
CA LEU A 61 5.04 -6.63 2.75
C LEU A 61 3.97 -7.71 2.66
N ALA A 62 3.58 -8.04 1.43
CA ALA A 62 2.71 -9.17 1.15
C ALA A 62 3.21 -9.94 -0.07
N VAL A 63 3.32 -11.26 0.06
CA VAL A 63 3.88 -12.13 -0.98
C VAL A 63 2.78 -12.64 -1.89
N ASN A 64 2.90 -12.38 -3.18
CA ASN A 64 1.98 -12.87 -4.20
C ASN A 64 2.37 -14.29 -4.67
N THR A 65 3.65 -14.50 -4.98
CA THR A 65 4.19 -15.80 -5.39
C THR A 65 5.58 -16.01 -4.82
N GLY A 66 5.95 -17.26 -4.56
CA GLY A 66 7.26 -17.62 -4.01
C GLY A 66 7.32 -17.53 -2.48
N GLN A 67 8.54 -17.37 -1.98
CA GLN A 67 8.86 -17.29 -0.55
C GLN A 67 10.09 -16.42 -0.35
N LEU A 68 10.14 -15.68 0.76
CA LEU A 68 11.29 -14.87 1.14
C LEU A 68 11.59 -14.99 2.62
N ASP A 69 12.75 -14.47 3.02
CA ASP A 69 13.11 -14.19 4.40
C ASP A 69 13.24 -12.67 4.56
N ALA A 70 12.54 -12.12 5.56
CA ALA A 70 12.65 -10.71 5.96
C ALA A 70 12.79 -10.58 7.49
N GLY A 71 13.66 -11.39 8.08
CA GLY A 71 13.79 -11.57 9.54
C GLY A 71 13.02 -12.80 10.05
N SER A 72 12.03 -13.24 9.28
CA SER A 72 11.40 -14.55 9.37
C SER A 72 10.98 -15.03 7.97
N PRO A 73 10.80 -16.34 7.75
CA PRO A 73 10.24 -16.84 6.50
C PRO A 73 8.82 -16.31 6.25
N VAL A 74 8.53 -15.88 5.03
CA VAL A 74 7.22 -15.40 4.56
C VAL A 74 6.93 -16.01 3.19
N GLY A 75 5.81 -16.70 3.04
CA GLY A 75 5.37 -17.38 1.83
C GLY A 75 4.19 -16.69 1.14
N ALA A 76 3.83 -17.20 -0.04
CA ALA A 76 2.70 -16.70 -0.82
C ALA A 76 1.38 -16.67 -0.03
N GLY A 77 0.64 -15.57 -0.16
CA GLY A 77 -0.62 -15.32 0.54
C GLY A 77 -0.45 -14.70 1.92
N GLU A 78 0.78 -14.59 2.43
CA GLU A 78 1.05 -13.98 3.73
C GLU A 78 1.33 -12.47 3.59
N LEU A 79 0.87 -11.74 4.61
CA LEU A 79 1.20 -10.33 4.84
C LEU A 79 1.89 -10.24 6.19
N VAL A 80 3.01 -9.53 6.23
CA VAL A 80 3.72 -9.21 7.48
C VAL A 80 3.83 -7.71 7.65
N ILE A 81 3.76 -7.29 8.91
CA ILE A 81 3.92 -5.90 9.34
C ILE A 81 5.23 -5.83 10.13
N PHE A 82 6.05 -4.84 9.81
CA PHE A 82 7.32 -4.61 10.50
C PHE A 82 7.08 -3.76 11.75
N GLU A 83 8.00 -3.85 12.72
CA GLU A 83 8.03 -2.94 13.85
C GLU A 83 8.11 -1.49 13.36
N GLU A 84 7.36 -0.59 14.02
CA GLU A 84 7.33 0.82 13.68
C GLU A 84 8.73 1.45 13.76
N SER A 85 9.31 1.68 12.59
CA SER A 85 10.64 2.24 12.43
C SER A 85 10.89 2.62 10.97
N ASP A 86 11.82 3.52 10.74
CA ASP A 86 12.35 3.82 9.39
C ASP A 86 13.66 3.06 9.10
N ARG A 87 13.91 1.98 9.87
CA ARG A 87 15.11 1.16 9.70
C ARG A 87 15.06 0.39 8.38
N PRO A 88 16.23 0.11 7.78
CA PRO A 88 16.27 -0.70 6.56
C PRO A 88 15.69 -2.10 6.77
N ILE A 89 15.00 -2.59 5.75
CA ILE A 89 14.42 -3.93 5.66
C ILE A 89 15.26 -4.73 4.67
N ASP A 90 15.91 -5.77 5.16
CA ASP A 90 16.69 -6.72 4.36
C ASP A 90 15.80 -7.90 3.97
N ILE A 91 15.77 -8.23 2.67
CA ILE A 91 14.90 -9.28 2.11
C ILE A 91 15.76 -10.23 1.27
N VAL A 92 15.63 -11.53 1.51
CA VAL A 92 16.30 -12.57 0.71
C VAL A 92 15.26 -13.52 0.13
N ALA A 93 15.21 -13.64 -1.18
CA ALA A 93 14.30 -14.56 -1.85
C ALA A 93 14.71 -16.04 -1.63
N LYS A 94 13.71 -16.91 -1.49
CA LYS A 94 13.83 -18.37 -1.41
C LYS A 94 13.07 -18.94 -2.61
N GLY A 95 13.74 -18.99 -3.76
CA GLY A 95 13.13 -19.15 -5.08
C GLY A 95 12.70 -17.81 -5.71
N ASP A 96 12.35 -17.85 -7.00
CA ASP A 96 11.78 -16.69 -7.71
C ASP A 96 10.52 -16.19 -6.99
N THR A 97 10.54 -14.92 -6.56
CA THR A 97 9.55 -14.38 -5.61
C THR A 97 9.04 -13.02 -6.05
N HIS A 98 7.71 -12.86 -6.00
CA HIS A 98 7.02 -11.62 -6.32
C HIS A 98 6.20 -11.18 -5.12
N PHE A 99 6.39 -9.93 -4.71
CA PHE A 99 5.73 -9.38 -3.53
C PHE A 99 5.49 -7.89 -3.71
N VAL A 100 4.65 -7.34 -2.86
CA VAL A 100 4.51 -5.89 -2.68
C VAL A 100 5.16 -5.49 -1.37
N LEU A 101 5.83 -4.35 -1.36
CA LEU A 101 6.34 -3.70 -0.15
C LEU A 101 5.72 -2.31 -0.05
N GLY A 102 5.20 -1.99 1.13
CA GLY A 102 4.70 -0.66 1.46
C GLY A 102 5.47 -0.04 2.61
N SER A 103 5.58 1.28 2.57
CA SER A 103 5.98 2.06 3.74
C SER A 103 5.26 3.39 3.75
N ALA A 104 4.89 3.89 4.92
CA ALA A 104 4.15 5.14 5.04
C ALA A 104 4.47 5.89 6.32
N VAL A 105 4.22 7.19 6.30
CA VAL A 105 4.05 8.00 7.50
C VAL A 105 2.77 7.52 8.19
N GLU A 106 2.86 7.29 9.49
CA GLU A 106 1.70 6.92 10.29
C GLU A 106 0.62 8.01 10.21
N HIS A 107 -0.63 7.59 10.01
CA HIS A 107 -1.73 8.52 9.90
C HIS A 107 -2.06 9.12 11.29
N PRO A 108 -2.22 10.45 11.44
CA PRO A 108 -2.33 11.10 12.76
C PRO A 108 -3.71 10.94 13.42
N HIS A 109 -4.60 10.17 12.81
CA HIS A 109 -5.98 9.99 13.28
C HIS A 109 -6.31 8.52 13.36
N ASP A 110 -7.02 8.16 14.43
CA ASP A 110 -7.69 6.86 14.55
C ASP A 110 -8.60 6.60 13.36
N LEU A 111 -8.67 5.33 12.96
CA LEU A 111 -9.61 4.86 11.95
C LEU A 111 -10.95 4.51 12.60
N VAL A 112 -12.02 5.11 12.10
CA VAL A 112 -13.40 4.75 12.43
C VAL A 112 -14.05 4.16 11.18
N THR A 113 -14.32 2.87 11.21
CA THR A 113 -14.88 2.13 10.07
C THR A 113 -16.39 1.98 10.19
N GLY A 114 -17.08 2.25 9.09
CA GLY A 114 -18.47 1.88 8.84
C GLY A 114 -18.55 0.69 7.91
N TYR A 115 -19.76 0.33 7.48
CA TYR A 115 -19.96 -0.84 6.63
C TYR A 115 -19.35 -0.68 5.22
N TYR A 116 -19.31 0.56 4.69
CA TYR A 116 -18.77 0.88 3.37
C TYR A 116 -17.81 2.07 3.35
N SER A 117 -17.40 2.58 4.51
CA SER A 117 -16.63 3.83 4.61
C SER A 117 -15.62 3.79 5.75
N VAL A 118 -14.58 4.62 5.63
CA VAL A 118 -13.55 4.83 6.66
C VAL A 118 -13.45 6.33 6.91
N HIS A 119 -13.45 6.72 8.18
CA HIS A 119 -13.41 8.10 8.62
C HIS A 119 -12.40 8.28 9.75
N THR A 120 -12.04 9.53 10.02
CA THR A 120 -11.12 9.91 11.11
C THR A 120 -11.83 10.27 12.42
N SER A 121 -13.17 10.20 12.44
CA SER A 121 -13.98 10.40 13.65
C SER A 121 -15.36 9.75 13.51
N LYS A 122 -15.98 9.43 14.64
CA LYS A 122 -17.37 8.92 14.68
C LYS A 122 -18.38 9.92 14.12
N ALA A 123 -18.18 11.21 14.39
CA ALA A 123 -19.05 12.25 13.87
C ALA A 123 -19.01 12.30 12.33
N ALA A 124 -17.82 12.24 11.74
CA ALA A 124 -17.67 12.20 10.29
C ALA A 124 -18.28 10.93 9.67
N LEU A 125 -18.13 9.78 10.34
CA LEU A 125 -18.78 8.54 9.90
C LEU A 125 -20.30 8.68 9.86
N ILE A 126 -20.92 9.13 10.96
CA ILE A 126 -22.37 9.33 11.05
C ILE A 126 -22.86 10.29 9.96
N GLN A 127 -22.16 11.40 9.75
CA GLN A 127 -22.52 12.34 8.69
C GLN A 127 -22.41 11.72 7.30
N GLY A 128 -21.38 10.93 7.03
CA GLY A 128 -21.21 10.24 5.76
C GLY A 128 -22.33 9.23 5.49
N GLU A 129 -22.69 8.42 6.48
CA GLU A 129 -23.76 7.41 6.35
C GLU A 129 -25.14 8.07 6.14
N LEU A 130 -25.45 9.13 6.89
CA LEU A 130 -26.69 9.89 6.69
C LEU A 130 -26.80 10.50 5.29
N GLU A 131 -25.69 10.97 4.74
CA GLU A 131 -25.66 11.55 3.40
C GLU A 131 -25.84 10.47 2.31
N ILE A 132 -25.28 9.28 2.51
CA ILE A 132 -25.51 8.12 1.63
C ILE A 132 -26.99 7.75 1.62
N ASP A 133 -27.64 7.68 2.79
CA ASP A 133 -29.07 7.35 2.90
C ASP A 133 -29.95 8.40 2.21
N ARG A 134 -29.64 9.69 2.43
CA ARG A 134 -30.35 10.81 1.82
C ARG A 134 -30.26 10.77 0.29
N ILE A 135 -29.05 10.55 -0.25
CA ILE A 135 -28.83 10.43 -1.70
C ILE A 135 -29.54 9.18 -2.24
N GLY A 136 -29.46 8.06 -1.52
CA GLY A 136 -30.15 6.82 -1.90
C GLY A 136 -31.67 6.98 -1.98
N ALA A 137 -32.27 7.72 -1.04
CA ALA A 137 -33.70 8.04 -1.09
C ALA A 137 -34.06 8.88 -2.32
N LEU A 138 -33.30 9.94 -2.59
CA LEU A 138 -33.49 10.80 -3.76
C LEU A 138 -33.39 10.02 -5.07
N LEU A 139 -32.38 9.16 -5.21
CA LEU A 139 -32.18 8.36 -6.42
C LEU A 139 -33.33 7.38 -6.66
N ARG A 140 -33.94 6.82 -5.61
CA ARG A 140 -35.14 5.97 -5.71
C ARG A 140 -36.36 6.77 -6.17
N GLU A 141 -36.58 7.98 -5.63
CA GLU A 141 -37.65 8.88 -6.07
C GLU A 141 -37.51 9.26 -7.56
N GLU A 142 -36.27 9.44 -8.02
CA GLU A 142 -35.95 9.71 -9.43
C GLU A 142 -36.00 8.46 -10.34
N GLY A 143 -36.22 7.26 -9.79
CA GLY A 143 -36.24 5.99 -10.55
C GLY A 143 -34.88 5.55 -11.08
N ARG A 144 -33.79 5.96 -10.42
CA ARG A 144 -32.40 5.65 -10.79
C ARG A 144 -31.77 4.55 -9.93
N LEU A 145 -32.52 4.05 -8.94
CA LEU A 145 -32.22 2.91 -8.08
C LEU A 145 -33.49 2.10 -7.83
#